data_AF-A0A967F7U9-F1
#
_entry.id   AF-A0A967F7U9-F1
#
_cell.length_a   1.000
_cell.length_b   1.000
_cell.length_c   1.000
_cell.angle_alpha   90.00
_cell.angle_beta   90.00
_cell.angle_gamma   90.00
#
_symmetry.space_group_name_H-M   'P 1'
#
loop_
_entity.id
_entity.type
_entity.pdbx_description
1 polymer ?
#
loop_
_entity_poly.entity_id
_entity_poly.type
_entity_poly.pdbx_seq_one_letter_code
_entity_poly.pdbx_strand_id
1 'polypeptide(L)'
;NAAILVVEAIKATGGDMSAATLIPTLEGMEFEGPKGTVYIRPEDHVAIQDMYIVKLLNLDDPEFKFYEVMGTTRPEPPCLLPEDQQDRCGD
;
A
#
# COMPACT_ATOMS: atom_id res chain seq x y z
N ASN A 1 4.29 -4.19 5.41
CA ASN A 1 3.47 -4.22 4.19
C ASN A 1 4.10 -5.11 3.12
N ALA A 2 5.25 -4.76 2.55
CA ALA A 2 5.83 -5.50 1.42
C ALA A 2 6.02 -7.02 1.64
N ALA A 3 6.59 -7.43 2.77
CA ALA A 3 6.76 -8.86 3.06
C ALA A 3 5.43 -9.62 3.15
N ILE A 4 4.40 -9.00 3.73
CA ILE A 4 3.07 -9.60 3.85
C ILE A 4 2.44 -9.74 2.45
N LEU A 5 2.46 -8.66 1.65
CA LEU A 5 1.97 -8.67 0.27
C LEU A 5 2.56 -9.83 -0.54
N VAL A 6 3.89 -9.98 -0.53
CA VAL A 6 4.57 -11.04 -1.28
C VAL A 6 4.16 -12.43 -0.78
N VAL A 7 4.05 -12.63 0.53
CA VAL A 7 3.60 -13.92 1.09
C VAL A 7 2.15 -14.22 0.70
N GLU A 8 1.25 -13.25 0.75
CA GLU A 8 -0.14 -13.43 0.31
C GLU A 8 -0.22 -13.72 -1.19
N ALA A 9 0.58 -13.06 -2.02
CA ALA A 9 0.67 -13.36 -3.44
C ALA A 9 1.19 -14.78 -3.69
N ILE A 10 2.26 -15.20 -3.02
CA ILE A 10 2.80 -16.57 -3.16
C ILE A 10 1.78 -17.62 -2.74
N LYS A 11 0.98 -17.36 -1.69
CA LYS A 11 -0.12 -18.25 -1.29
C LYS A 11 -1.20 -18.29 -2.37
N ALA A 12 -1.59 -17.13 -2.91
CA ALA A 12 -2.63 -17.03 -3.95
C ALA A 12 -2.22 -17.71 -5.27
N THR A 13 -0.94 -17.68 -5.61
CA THR A 13 -0.41 -18.34 -6.81
C THR A 13 -0.03 -19.81 -6.59
N GLY A 14 -0.26 -20.35 -5.39
CA GLY A 14 0.13 -21.72 -5.05
C GLY A 14 1.65 -21.96 -5.13
N GLY A 15 2.46 -20.92 -4.94
CA GLY A 15 3.92 -20.99 -4.99
C GLY A 15 4.55 -20.61 -6.33
N ASP A 16 3.76 -20.31 -7.37
CA ASP A 16 4.32 -19.79 -8.63
C ASP A 16 4.80 -18.35 -8.45
N MET A 17 6.11 -18.14 -8.62
CA MET A 17 6.78 -16.86 -8.45
C MET A 17 7.19 -16.22 -9.79
N SER A 18 6.69 -16.73 -10.92
CA SER A 18 6.96 -16.13 -12.23
C SER A 18 6.27 -14.77 -12.35
N ALA A 19 6.91 -13.82 -13.06
CA ALA A 19 6.35 -12.49 -13.26
C ALA A 19 5.00 -12.52 -14.00
N ALA A 20 4.85 -13.44 -14.96
CA ALA A 20 3.59 -13.62 -15.70
C ALA A 20 2.41 -14.01 -14.80
N THR A 21 2.69 -14.67 -13.67
CA THR A 21 1.69 -15.06 -12.67
C THR A 21 1.55 -14.01 -11.57
N LEU A 22 2.66 -13.47 -11.06
CA LEU A 22 2.64 -12.52 -9.94
C LEU A 22 2.07 -11.15 -10.31
N ILE A 23 2.37 -10.60 -11.50
CA ILE A 23 1.87 -9.28 -11.91
C ILE A 23 0.34 -9.20 -11.85
N PRO A 24 -0.42 -10.05 -12.59
CA PRO A 24 -1.88 -9.99 -12.56
C PRO A 24 -2.48 -10.44 -11.20
N THR A 25 -1.71 -11.16 -10.38
CA THR A 25 -2.14 -11.54 -9.03
C THR A 25 -2.02 -10.36 -8.04
N LEU A 26 -0.98 -9.54 -8.18
CA LEU A 26 -0.71 -8.41 -7.31
C LEU A 26 -1.59 -7.20 -7.67
N GLU A 27 -1.90 -7.00 -8.95
CA GLU A 27 -2.81 -5.95 -9.41
C GLU A 27 -4.23 -6.19 -8.87
N GLY A 28 -4.71 -5.26 -8.03
CA GLY A 28 -6.02 -5.38 -7.39
C GLY A 28 -6.02 -6.21 -6.10
N MET A 29 -4.85 -6.67 -5.64
CA MET A 29 -4.76 -7.46 -4.41
C MET A 29 -5.10 -6.61 -3.17
N GLU A 30 -5.93 -7.17 -2.30
CA GLU A 30 -6.16 -6.68 -0.94
C GLU A 30 -5.52 -7.61 0.09
N PHE A 31 -4.90 -7.02 1.11
CA PHE A 31 -4.31 -7.79 2.21
C PHE A 31 -4.26 -6.99 3.52
N GLU A 32 -4.23 -7.70 4.65
CA GLU A 32 -4.13 -7.07 5.97
C GLU A 32 -2.69 -6.71 6.32
N GLY A 33 -2.45 -5.42 6.61
CA GLY A 33 -1.17 -4.90 7.05
C GLY A 33 -1.22 -4.22 8.42
N PRO A 34 -0.06 -3.78 8.95
CA PRO A 34 0.05 -2.96 10.16
C PRO A 34 -0.85 -1.71 10.22
N LYS A 35 -1.32 -1.22 9.07
CA LYS A 35 -2.17 -0.03 8.95
C LYS A 35 -3.60 -0.38 8.50
N GLY A 36 -4.03 -1.62 8.74
CA GLY A 36 -5.30 -2.17 8.25
C GLY A 36 -5.19 -2.73 6.83
N THR A 37 -6.33 -2.86 6.16
CA THR A 37 -6.42 -3.36 4.79
C THR A 37 -5.68 -2.44 3.82
N VAL A 38 -4.78 -3.02 3.04
CA VAL A 38 -4.03 -2.36 1.95
C VAL A 38 -4.55 -2.90 0.62
N TYR A 39 -4.80 -2.01 -0.34
CA TYR A 39 -5.20 -2.34 -1.71
C TYR A 39 -4.09 -1.94 -2.68
N ILE A 40 -3.68 -2.83 -3.58
CA ILE A 40 -2.71 -2.53 -4.63
C ILE A 40 -3.45 -2.07 -5.88
N ARG A 41 -3.38 -0.77 -6.16
CA ARG A 41 -4.02 -0.17 -7.31
C ARG A 41 -3.44 -0.73 -8.61
N PRO A 42 -4.23 -1.35 -9.50
CA PRO A 42 -3.74 -2.00 -10.72
C PRO A 42 -2.94 -1.06 -11.64
N GLU A 43 -3.40 0.18 -11.79
CA GLU A 43 -2.96 1.12 -12.82
C GLU A 43 -1.50 1.50 -12.66
N ASP A 44 -1.06 1.78 -11.42
CA ASP A 44 0.29 2.28 -11.12
C ASP A 44 0.97 1.59 -9.93
N HIS A 45 0.37 0.50 -9.43
CA HIS A 45 0.87 -0.33 -8.34
C HIS A 45 1.02 0.42 -7.00
N VAL A 46 0.31 1.53 -6.83
CA VAL A 46 0.27 2.26 -5.56
C VAL A 46 -0.47 1.44 -4.51
N ALA A 47 0.14 1.32 -3.33
CA ALA A 47 -0.48 0.68 -2.16
C ALA A 47 -1.38 1.67 -1.41
N ILE A 48 -2.67 1.65 -1.72
CA ILE A 48 -3.71 2.43 -1.06
C ILE A 48 -3.94 1.91 0.34
N GLN A 49 -3.83 2.79 1.32
CA GLN A 49 -3.84 2.45 2.74
C GLN A 49 -4.18 3.69 3.57
N ASP A 50 -4.55 3.48 4.82
CA ASP A 50 -4.80 4.57 5.75
C ASP A 50 -3.52 5.38 6.01
N MET A 51 -3.64 6.69 6.17
CA MET A 51 -2.57 7.62 6.50
C MET A 51 -3.00 8.44 7.72
N TYR A 52 -2.09 8.58 8.67
CA TYR A 52 -2.36 9.23 9.95
C TYR A 52 -1.77 10.63 9.97
N ILE A 53 -2.62 11.60 10.28
CA ILE A 53 -2.18 12.98 10.55
C ILE A 53 -1.80 13.02 12.02
N VAL A 54 -0.53 13.31 12.31
CA VAL A 54 0.00 13.32 13.67
C VAL A 54 0.53 14.68 14.07
N LYS A 55 0.39 15.01 15.36
CA LYS A 55 1.01 16.17 15.98
C LYS A 55 2.17 15.70 16.85
N LEU A 56 3.35 16.27 16.62
CA LEU A 56 4.52 16.05 17.47
C LEU A 56 4.29 16.73 18.84
N LEU A 57 4.47 15.98 19.92
CA LEU A 57 4.28 16.43 21.30
C LEU A 57 5.62 16.69 22.01
N ASN A 58 6.60 15.81 21.82
CA ASN A 58 7.93 15.86 22.47
C ASN A 58 8.97 15.09 21.63
N LEU A 59 10.25 15.13 22.02
CA LEU A 59 11.36 14.51 21.30
C LEU A 59 12.14 13.47 22.12
N ASP A 60 11.79 13.27 23.39
CA ASP A 60 12.63 12.60 24.38
C ASP A 60 11.87 11.68 25.35
N ASP A 61 10.56 11.45 25.12
CA ASP A 61 9.79 10.45 25.88
C ASP A 61 10.42 9.03 25.76
N PRO A 62 10.81 8.41 26.90
CA PRO A 62 11.53 7.13 26.89
C PRO A 62 10.67 5.94 26.42
N GLU A 63 9.34 6.09 26.36
CA GLU A 63 8.41 5.09 25.85
C GLU A 63 8.04 5.33 24.38
N PHE A 64 8.71 6.26 23.69
CA PHE A 64 8.46 6.63 22.29
C PHE A 64 7.06 7.22 22.02
N LYS A 65 6.42 7.80 23.04
CA LYS A 65 5.11 8.46 22.94
C LYS A 65 5.24 9.90 22.42
N PHE A 66 5.82 10.04 21.23
CA PHE A 66 6.14 11.35 20.66
C PHE A 66 4.95 12.06 20.00
N TYR A 67 3.90 11.33 19.64
CA TYR A 67 2.86 11.82 18.74
C TYR A 67 1.45 11.64 19.29
N GLU A 68 0.57 12.59 18.98
CA GLU A 68 -0.87 12.45 19.06
C GLU A 68 -1.45 12.26 17.66
N VAL A 69 -2.34 11.29 17.47
CA VAL A 69 -3.06 11.11 16.20
C VAL A 69 -4.24 12.08 16.14
N MET A 70 -4.17 13.03 15.21
CA MET A 70 -5.20 14.06 15.01
C MET A 70 -6.34 13.56 14.12
N GLY A 71 -6.06 12.58 13.25
CA GLY A 71 -7.05 12.00 12.36
C GLY A 71 -6.45 10.97 11.41
N THR A 72 -7.34 10.25 10.73
CA THR A 72 -7.00 9.24 9.72
C THR A 72 -7.64 9.64 8.41
N THR A 73 -6.90 9.48 7.32
CA THR A 73 -7.38 9.66 5.95
C THR A 73 -7.02 8.42 5.14
N ARG A 74 -7.74 8.14 4.06
CA ARG A 74 -7.36 7.09 3.11
C ARG A 74 -7.18 7.74 1.74
N PRO A 75 -6.03 8.36 1.48
CA PRO A 75 -5.85 9.15 0.27
C PRO A 75 -5.82 8.25 -0.96
N GLU A 76 -6.50 8.71 -2.01
CA GLU A 76 -6.42 8.15 -3.36
C GLU A 76 -5.64 9.16 -4.22
N PRO A 77 -4.30 9.11 -4.23
CA PRO A 77 -3.50 10.01 -5.04
C PRO A 77 -3.80 9.78 -6.52
N PRO A 78 -3.77 10.81 -7.38
CA PRO A 78 -3.98 10.62 -8.81
C PRO A 78 -2.93 9.67 -9.40
N CYS A 79 -3.29 8.96 -10.47
CA CYS A 79 -2.35 8.16 -11.25
C CYS A 79 -1.41 9.12 -12.00
N LEU A 80 -0.11 9.09 -11.70
CA LEU A 80 0.89 10.02 -12.23
C LEU A 80 1.98 9.29 -13.03
N LEU A 81 1.56 8.38 -13.91
CA LEU A 81 2.49 7.65 -14.76
C LEU A 81 3.12 8.54 -15.84
N PRO A 82 4.32 8.19 -16.32
CA PRO A 82 4.94 8.85 -17.47
C PRO A 82 4.08 8.79 -18.74
N GLU A 83 4.34 9.66 -19.71
CA GLU A 83 3.54 9.84 -20.94
C GLU A 83 3.32 8.52 -21.72
N ASP A 84 4.34 7.66 -21.77
CA ASP A 84 4.29 6.36 -22.47
C ASP A 84 3.46 5.27 -21.77
N GLN A 85 2.95 5.56 -20.56
CA GLN A 85 2.18 4.61 -19.75
C GLN A 85 0.84 5.19 -19.27
N GLN A 86 0.46 6.39 -19.72
CA GLN A 86 -0.80 7.01 -19.28
C GLN A 86 -2.04 6.21 -19.68
N ASP A 87 -1.97 5.37 -20.72
CA ASP A 87 -3.07 4.49 -21.10
C ASP A 87 -3.44 3.47 -20.00
N ARG A 88 -2.56 3.26 -19.00
CA ARG A 88 -2.88 2.45 -17.82
C ARG A 88 -3.75 3.18 -16.81
N CYS A 89 -3.77 4.51 -16.83
CA CYS A 89 -4.57 5.32 -15.92
C CYS A 89 -5.97 5.57 -16.52
N GLY A 90 -7.01 4.88 -16.02
CA GLY A 90 -8.43 5.16 -16.30
C GLY A 90 -9.34 4.09 -15.66
N ASP A 91 -10.43 4.41 -14.98
CA ASP A 91 -11.15 5.69 -14.74
C ASP A 91 -10.63 6.55 -13.57
#